data_AF-K0JLL3-F1
#
_entry.id   AF-K0JLL3-F1
#
_cell.length_a   1.000
_cell.length_b   1.000
_cell.length_c   1.000
_cell.angle_alpha   90.00
_cell.angle_beta   90.00
_cell.angle_gamma   90.00
#
_symmetry.space_group_name_H-M   'P 1'
#
loop_
_entity.id
_entity.type
_entity.pdbx_description
1 polymer ?
#
loop_
_entity_poly.entity_id
_entity_poly.type
_entity_poly.pdbx_seq_one_letter_code
_entity_poly.pdbx_strand_id
1 'polypeptide(L)'
;MPNASIFFRRFFIFYIKVALIHTLTYFVFGLLFSNIFDYSTVYSYNVVNNFLRNFDSPLILLGPFLQPIRAIFIAIALYPIRNTIATKLGFLKLWIILVFIGIIATPAAAPSSLEGIIYTQLPLEYHLISLPELLLQTLTFSILLWAFELLPNKNENFSNRLFLLKIIFSLFFSLFGMFLIAVSGLIIINFLEIDYMNIKLDKETISYLTAILILTIIVSYGFANKVAKNKIWLLLIIPLIFIIYLVLPYFYNYFFNTAYNTKIALIPYASSSVLMSFIYYVLFALFYGRIVKNKNIKNDDKTLEIKNIETNEETKNNEDTNNISLDSQNKEDNK
;
A
#
# COMPACT_ATOMS: atom_id res chain seq x y z
N MET A 1 -34.25 -7.04 -8.27
CA MET A 1 -33.21 -6.73 -7.26
C MET A 1 -31.86 -7.15 -7.83
N PRO A 2 -30.80 -6.33 -7.73
CA PRO A 2 -29.46 -6.81 -8.09
C PRO A 2 -29.17 -8.08 -7.29
N ASN A 3 -28.67 -9.11 -7.98
CA ASN A 3 -28.39 -10.41 -7.39
C ASN A 3 -27.51 -10.19 -6.13
N ALA A 4 -27.93 -10.67 -4.95
CA ALA A 4 -27.25 -10.36 -3.69
C ALA A 4 -25.75 -10.70 -3.74
N SER A 5 -25.41 -11.78 -4.44
CA SER A 5 -24.03 -12.18 -4.74
C SER A 5 -23.20 -11.11 -5.47
N ILE A 6 -23.81 -10.37 -6.41
CA ILE A 6 -23.15 -9.29 -7.15
C ILE A 6 -22.91 -8.09 -6.24
N PHE A 7 -23.87 -7.76 -5.37
CA PHE A 7 -23.71 -6.69 -4.38
C PHE A 7 -22.56 -7.01 -3.43
N PHE A 8 -22.56 -8.18 -2.80
CA PHE A 8 -21.51 -8.59 -1.86
C PHE A 8 -20.14 -8.61 -2.52
N ARG A 9 -20.03 -9.11 -3.75
CA ARG A 9 -18.77 -9.09 -4.49
C ARG A 9 -18.27 -7.67 -4.75
N ARG A 10 -19.15 -6.75 -5.17
CA ARG A 10 -18.78 -5.35 -5.42
C ARG A 10 -18.40 -4.62 -4.13
N PHE A 11 -19.13 -4.87 -3.05
CA PHE A 11 -18.82 -4.33 -1.73
C PHE A 11 -17.47 -4.83 -1.25
N PHE A 12 -17.21 -6.14 -1.33
CA PHE A 12 -15.95 -6.73 -0.88
C PHE A 12 -14.74 -6.18 -1.64
N ILE A 13 -14.86 -6.00 -2.97
CA ILE A 13 -13.81 -5.35 -3.77
C ILE A 13 -13.57 -3.91 -3.30
N PHE A 14 -14.63 -3.15 -3.03
CA PHE A 14 -14.52 -1.78 -2.52
C PHE A 14 -13.89 -1.74 -1.13
N TYR A 15 -14.31 -2.61 -0.22
CA TYR A 15 -13.71 -2.77 1.11
C TYR A 15 -12.21 -3.04 1.03
N ILE A 16 -11.75 -3.96 0.18
CA ILE A 16 -10.31 -4.23 0.00
C ILE A 16 -9.57 -2.96 -0.39
N LYS A 17 -10.10 -2.16 -1.34
CA LYS A 17 -9.48 -0.89 -1.72
C LYS A 17 -9.38 0.07 -0.53
N VAL A 18 -10.48 0.25 0.20
CA VAL A 18 -10.55 1.14 1.36
C VAL A 18 -9.57 0.67 2.45
N ALA A 19 -9.55 -0.62 2.77
CA ALA A 19 -8.66 -1.20 3.77
C ALA A 19 -7.18 -1.00 3.42
N LEU A 20 -6.80 -1.25 2.18
CA LEU A 20 -5.43 -1.05 1.71
C LEU A 20 -5.01 0.42 1.79
N ILE A 21 -5.83 1.33 1.24
CA ILE A 21 -5.49 2.76 1.21
C ILE A 21 -5.52 3.37 2.62
N HIS A 22 -6.48 2.98 3.46
CA HIS A 22 -6.57 3.47 4.83
C HIS A 22 -5.38 3.03 5.67
N THR A 23 -5.08 1.73 5.67
CA THR A 23 -3.93 1.17 6.42
C THR A 23 -2.62 1.81 5.95
N LEU A 24 -2.46 1.96 4.64
CA LEU A 24 -1.30 2.59 4.03
C LEU A 24 -1.11 4.03 4.49
N THR A 25 -2.15 4.86 4.32
CA THR A 25 -2.06 6.28 4.65
C THR A 25 -1.87 6.48 6.15
N TYR A 26 -2.57 5.71 6.98
CA TYR A 26 -2.37 5.72 8.44
C TYR A 26 -0.90 5.47 8.80
N PHE A 27 -0.31 4.40 8.25
CA PHE A 27 1.04 4.01 8.63
C PHE A 27 2.11 4.97 8.09
N VAL A 28 2.00 5.39 6.83
CA VAL A 28 2.97 6.31 6.20
C VAL A 28 2.96 7.65 6.91
N PHE A 29 1.79 8.22 7.18
CA PHE A 29 1.69 9.50 7.86
C PHE A 29 2.12 9.40 9.32
N GLY A 30 1.74 8.32 10.03
CA GLY A 30 2.20 8.10 11.40
C GLY A 30 3.73 8.07 11.51
N LEU A 31 4.42 7.35 10.61
CA LEU A 31 5.89 7.36 10.61
C LEU A 31 6.48 8.70 10.17
N LEU A 32 5.95 9.31 9.10
CA LEU A 32 6.44 10.58 8.59
C LEU A 32 6.38 11.65 9.68
N PHE A 33 5.23 11.80 10.32
CA PHE A 33 5.01 12.82 11.33
C PHE A 33 5.70 12.52 12.66
N SER A 34 5.87 11.24 13.02
CA SER A 34 6.72 10.87 14.17
C SER A 34 8.19 11.25 14.01
N ASN A 35 8.67 11.43 12.77
CA ASN A 35 10.01 11.96 12.52
C ASN A 35 10.07 13.49 12.51
N ILE A 36 8.97 14.15 12.09
CA ILE A 36 8.88 15.61 11.94
C ILE A 36 8.57 16.29 13.27
N PHE A 37 7.61 15.76 14.03
CA PHE A 37 7.13 16.35 15.29
C PHE A 37 7.68 15.64 16.52
N ASP A 38 7.81 16.40 17.60
CA ASP A 38 8.24 15.88 18.90
C ASP A 38 7.05 15.39 19.71
N TYR A 39 6.48 14.26 19.30
CA TYR A 39 5.40 13.63 20.05
C TYR A 39 5.85 13.17 21.45
N SER A 40 7.13 12.85 21.65
CA SER A 40 7.66 12.40 22.94
C SER A 40 7.42 13.44 24.04
N THR A 41 7.75 14.71 23.77
CA THR A 41 7.53 15.81 24.72
C THR A 41 6.06 15.97 25.08
N VAL A 42 5.15 16.01 24.10
CA VAL A 42 3.73 16.26 24.36
C VAL A 42 3.06 15.06 25.07
N TYR A 43 3.46 13.84 24.73
CA TYR A 43 2.96 12.63 25.40
C TYR A 43 3.50 12.47 26.83
N SER A 44 4.62 13.12 27.17
CA SER A 44 5.17 13.11 28.53
C SER A 44 4.34 13.94 29.53
N TYR A 45 3.47 14.83 29.05
CA TYR A 45 2.62 15.62 29.92
C TYR A 45 1.70 14.72 30.75
N ASN A 46 1.66 14.94 32.08
CA ASN A 46 0.90 14.11 33.02
C ASN A 46 -0.56 13.89 32.59
N VAL A 47 -1.21 14.93 32.08
CA VAL A 47 -2.61 14.85 31.65
C VAL A 47 -2.78 13.96 30.40
N VAL A 48 -1.81 14.00 29.48
CA VAL A 48 -1.82 13.19 28.24
C VAL A 48 -1.50 11.73 28.57
N ASN A 49 -0.48 11.49 29.39
CA ASN A 49 -0.10 10.14 29.85
C ASN A 49 -1.21 9.46 30.67
N ASN A 50 -1.98 10.21 31.45
CA ASN A 50 -3.14 9.67 32.16
C ASN A 50 -4.32 9.34 31.21
N PHE A 51 -4.37 9.94 30.02
CA PHE A 51 -5.43 9.75 29.04
C PHE A 51 -5.10 8.70 27.98
N LEU A 52 -3.84 8.64 27.53
CA LEU A 52 -3.36 7.76 26.47
C LEU A 52 -2.43 6.69 27.02
N ARG A 53 -2.39 5.56 26.33
CA ARG A 53 -1.32 4.58 26.57
C ARG A 53 0.02 5.21 26.21
N ASN A 54 1.03 4.95 27.04
CA ASN A 54 2.42 5.29 26.75
C ASN A 54 2.85 4.69 25.41
N PHE A 55 3.65 5.46 24.67
CA PHE A 55 4.15 5.12 23.33
C PHE A 55 4.87 3.76 23.28
N ASP A 56 5.47 3.36 24.41
CA ASP A 56 6.20 2.11 24.59
C ASP A 56 5.29 0.89 24.85
N SER A 57 3.96 1.07 24.92
CA SER A 57 3.03 -0.03 25.18
C SER A 57 2.98 -1.03 24.02
N PRO A 58 3.15 -2.35 24.25
CA PRO A 58 3.04 -3.37 23.21
C PRO A 58 1.70 -3.38 22.47
N LEU A 59 0.63 -2.87 23.09
CA LEU A 59 -0.68 -2.76 22.44
C LEU A 59 -0.73 -1.70 21.33
N ILE A 60 0.14 -0.69 21.36
CA ILE A 60 0.25 0.30 20.29
C ILE A 60 0.74 -0.36 18.99
N LEU A 61 1.53 -1.43 19.10
CA LEU A 61 1.97 -2.22 17.94
C LEU A 61 0.80 -2.89 17.19
N LEU A 62 -0.34 -3.13 17.86
CA LEU A 62 -1.54 -3.65 17.21
C LEU A 62 -2.26 -2.58 16.37
N GLY A 63 -1.96 -1.30 16.58
CA GLY A 63 -2.61 -0.17 15.92
C GLY A 63 -2.71 -0.33 14.40
N PRO A 64 -1.62 -0.58 13.66
CA PRO A 64 -1.65 -0.84 12.22
C PRO A 64 -2.50 -2.05 11.81
N PHE A 65 -2.57 -3.11 12.61
CA PHE A 65 -3.34 -4.34 12.30
C PHE A 65 -4.85 -4.19 12.54
N LEU A 66 -5.24 -3.22 13.35
CA LEU A 66 -6.64 -2.87 13.54
C LEU A 66 -7.17 -1.99 12.40
N GLN A 67 -6.31 -1.43 11.54
CA GLN A 67 -6.75 -0.54 10.46
C GLN A 67 -7.60 -1.25 9.39
N PRO A 68 -7.32 -2.49 8.95
CA PRO A 68 -8.24 -3.24 8.08
C PRO A 68 -9.62 -3.46 8.72
N ILE A 69 -9.67 -3.74 10.03
CA ILE A 69 -10.93 -3.89 10.76
C ILE A 69 -11.66 -2.55 10.78
N ARG A 70 -10.99 -1.45 11.14
CA ARG A 70 -11.56 -0.09 11.11
C ARG A 70 -12.07 0.30 9.72
N ALA A 71 -11.35 -0.11 8.68
CA ALA A 71 -11.71 0.14 7.31
C ALA A 71 -13.01 -0.54 6.86
N ILE A 72 -13.52 -1.56 7.57
CA ILE A 72 -14.82 -2.13 7.27
C ILE A 72 -15.94 -1.11 7.50
N PHE A 73 -15.87 -0.37 8.61
CA PHE A 73 -16.85 0.65 8.96
C PHE A 73 -16.77 1.84 8.01
N ILE A 74 -15.55 2.24 7.65
CA ILE A 74 -15.32 3.27 6.63
C ILE A 74 -15.91 2.80 5.29
N ALA A 75 -15.66 1.56 4.87
CA ALA A 75 -16.20 1.03 3.63
C ALA A 75 -17.73 0.99 3.64
N ILE A 76 -18.35 0.58 4.74
CA ILE A 76 -19.81 0.59 4.91
C ILE A 76 -20.36 2.02 4.75
N ALA A 77 -19.75 3.02 5.38
CA ALA A 77 -20.18 4.40 5.30
C ALA A 77 -19.96 5.01 3.90
N LEU A 78 -18.86 4.68 3.23
CA LEU A 78 -18.49 5.25 1.93
C LEU A 78 -19.15 4.55 0.73
N TYR A 79 -19.52 3.26 0.85
CA TYR A 79 -20.05 2.49 -0.26
C TYR A 79 -21.34 3.08 -0.88
N PRO A 80 -22.31 3.62 -0.10
CA PRO A 80 -23.48 4.30 -0.64
C PRO A 80 -23.13 5.55 -1.47
N ILE A 81 -22.09 6.28 -1.07
CA ILE A 81 -21.67 7.53 -1.73
C ILE A 81 -20.52 7.31 -2.73
N ARG A 82 -20.15 6.06 -3.04
CA ARG A 82 -19.02 5.76 -3.93
C ARG A 82 -19.12 6.43 -5.31
N ASN A 83 -20.34 6.57 -5.83
CA ASN A 83 -20.55 7.21 -7.13
C ASN A 83 -20.26 8.72 -7.06
N THR A 84 -20.52 9.35 -5.91
CA THR A 84 -20.16 10.75 -5.64
C THR A 84 -18.64 10.91 -5.55
N ILE A 85 -17.95 9.91 -4.97
CA ILE A 85 -16.49 9.84 -4.95
C ILE A 85 -15.96 9.73 -6.39
N ALA A 86 -16.61 9.00 -7.30
CA ALA A 86 -16.17 8.88 -8.69
C ALA A 86 -16.45 10.11 -9.58
N THR A 87 -16.60 11.32 -9.01
CA THR A 87 -16.79 12.58 -9.75
C THR A 87 -15.51 13.42 -9.80
N LYS A 88 -15.42 14.42 -10.67
CA LYS A 88 -14.20 15.26 -10.88
C LYS A 88 -13.60 15.84 -9.59
N LEU A 89 -14.43 16.19 -8.60
CA LEU A 89 -14.02 16.72 -7.29
C LEU A 89 -14.41 15.79 -6.14
N GLY A 90 -14.60 14.50 -6.41
CA GLY A 90 -15.05 13.53 -5.41
C GLY A 90 -14.08 13.36 -4.24
N PHE A 91 -12.76 13.49 -4.48
CA PHE A 91 -11.77 13.48 -3.40
C PHE A 91 -11.99 14.62 -2.41
N LEU A 92 -12.29 15.83 -2.90
CA LEU A 92 -12.48 17.00 -2.05
C LEU A 92 -13.77 16.88 -1.23
N LYS A 93 -14.85 16.40 -1.86
CA LYS A 93 -16.12 16.11 -1.16
C LYS A 93 -15.92 15.10 -0.04
N LEU A 94 -15.20 14.02 -0.32
CA LEU A 94 -14.87 13.00 0.66
C LEU A 94 -14.02 13.58 1.80
N TRP A 95 -12.99 14.35 1.47
CA TRP A 95 -12.11 14.95 2.47
C TRP A 95 -12.86 15.91 3.39
N ILE A 96 -13.72 16.78 2.84
CA ILE A 96 -14.58 17.69 3.63
C ILE A 96 -15.47 16.88 4.60
N ILE A 97 -16.09 15.79 4.14
CA ILE A 97 -16.89 14.92 5.02
C ILE A 97 -16.03 14.37 6.16
N LEU A 98 -14.84 13.85 5.87
CA LEU A 98 -13.94 13.30 6.88
C LEU A 98 -13.45 14.37 7.86
N VAL A 99 -13.13 15.58 7.40
CA VAL A 99 -12.65 16.67 8.26
C VAL A 99 -13.77 17.18 9.16
N PHE A 100 -14.90 17.58 8.58
CA PHE A 100 -15.95 18.23 9.35
C PHE A 100 -16.71 17.25 10.23
N ILE A 101 -17.04 16.05 9.74
CA ILE A 101 -17.80 15.07 10.51
C ILE A 101 -16.88 14.16 11.33
N GLY A 102 -15.74 13.74 10.77
CA GLY A 102 -14.85 12.78 11.43
C GLY A 102 -13.88 13.39 12.43
N ILE A 103 -13.47 14.65 12.25
CA ILE A 103 -12.47 15.32 13.10
C ILE A 103 -13.14 16.42 13.93
N ILE A 104 -13.69 17.45 13.29
CA ILE A 104 -14.14 18.66 13.98
C ILE A 104 -15.43 18.42 14.79
N ALA A 105 -16.48 17.90 14.14
CA ALA A 105 -17.79 17.64 14.73
C ALA A 105 -18.01 16.15 15.07
N THR A 106 -16.93 15.45 15.43
CA THR A 106 -17.03 14.04 15.82
C THR A 106 -17.85 13.92 17.10
N PRO A 107 -18.80 12.96 17.21
CA PRO A 107 -19.65 12.78 18.38
C PRO A 107 -18.90 12.03 19.51
N ALA A 108 -17.76 12.57 19.91
CA ALA A 108 -16.94 12.10 21.02
C ALA A 108 -15.94 13.21 21.41
N ALA A 109 -15.51 13.23 22.67
CA ALA A 109 -14.44 14.10 23.16
C ALA A 109 -13.03 13.65 22.67
N ALA A 110 -12.89 13.41 21.37
CA ALA A 110 -11.65 13.00 20.75
C ALA A 110 -10.68 14.19 20.64
N PRO A 111 -9.35 13.96 20.71
CA PRO A 111 -8.36 14.98 20.42
C PRO A 111 -8.64 15.69 19.10
N SER A 112 -8.36 16.98 19.06
CA SER A 112 -8.61 17.89 17.93
C SER A 112 -10.08 18.13 17.52
N SER A 113 -11.06 17.50 18.17
CA SER A 113 -12.49 17.81 17.97
C SER A 113 -12.95 18.99 18.83
N LEU A 114 -14.11 19.57 18.49
CA LEU A 114 -14.73 20.62 19.30
C LEU A 114 -15.07 20.12 20.71
N GLU A 115 -15.67 18.92 20.81
CA GLU A 115 -15.96 18.30 22.10
C GLU A 115 -14.70 17.99 22.89
N GLY A 116 -13.62 17.57 22.22
CA GLY A 116 -12.32 17.34 22.86
C GLY A 116 -11.77 18.59 23.52
N ILE A 117 -11.83 19.73 22.83
CA ILE A 117 -11.35 21.03 23.37
C ILE A 117 -12.20 21.48 24.57
N ILE A 118 -13.51 21.21 24.55
CA ILE A 118 -14.44 21.67 25.58
C ILE A 118 -14.42 20.75 26.81
N TYR A 119 -14.39 19.43 26.61
CA TYR A 119 -14.66 18.45 27.68
C TYR A 119 -13.41 17.77 28.23
N THR A 120 -12.25 17.93 27.61
CA THR A 120 -11.00 17.31 28.11
C THR A 120 -10.09 18.35 28.75
N GLN A 121 -9.18 17.87 29.59
CA GLN A 121 -8.10 18.69 30.15
C GLN A 121 -6.85 18.67 29.27
N LEU A 122 -6.93 18.12 28.06
CA LEU A 122 -5.79 18.03 27.15
C LEU A 122 -5.32 19.45 26.76
N PRO A 123 -4.01 19.70 26.75
CA PRO A 123 -3.49 21.02 26.39
C PRO A 123 -3.77 21.32 24.93
N LEU A 124 -4.04 22.60 24.59
CA LEU A 124 -4.35 23.02 23.22
C LEU A 124 -3.24 22.61 22.23
N GLU A 125 -1.98 22.61 22.66
CA GLU A 125 -0.85 22.13 21.88
C GLU A 125 -1.04 20.68 21.40
N TYR A 126 -1.58 19.79 22.25
CA TYR A 126 -1.85 18.39 21.88
C TYR A 126 -2.94 18.28 20.80
N HIS A 127 -3.95 19.15 20.84
CA HIS A 127 -4.97 19.22 19.79
C HIS A 127 -4.41 19.71 18.45
N LEU A 128 -3.39 20.58 18.48
CA LEU A 128 -2.85 21.22 17.27
C LEU A 128 -1.71 20.45 16.63
N ILE A 129 -0.83 19.83 17.42
CA ILE A 129 0.37 19.16 16.91
C ILE A 129 0.04 17.94 16.03
N SER A 130 -1.03 17.21 16.36
CA SER A 130 -1.49 16.04 15.60
C SER A 130 -2.37 16.40 14.39
N LEU A 131 -2.93 17.62 14.35
CA LEU A 131 -3.88 18.04 13.32
C LEU A 131 -3.32 17.96 11.88
N PRO A 132 -2.07 18.42 11.60
CA PRO A 132 -1.49 18.31 10.27
C PRO A 132 -1.39 16.87 9.78
N GLU A 133 -1.03 15.94 10.66
CA GLU A 133 -0.97 14.51 10.35
C GLU A 133 -2.35 13.99 9.94
N LEU A 134 -3.39 14.23 10.76
CA LEU A 134 -4.76 13.78 10.49
C LEU A 134 -5.32 14.38 9.19
N LEU A 135 -5.12 15.68 8.96
CA LEU A 135 -5.63 16.37 7.78
C LEU A 135 -4.98 15.86 6.50
N LEU A 136 -3.67 15.69 6.49
CA LEU A 136 -2.94 15.22 5.29
C LEU A 136 -3.14 13.72 5.04
N GLN A 137 -3.25 12.92 6.11
CA GLN A 137 -3.55 11.49 6.03
C GLN A 137 -4.94 11.27 5.41
N THR A 138 -5.97 11.97 5.89
CA THR A 138 -7.34 11.88 5.34
C THR A 138 -7.45 12.49 3.94
N LEU A 139 -6.69 13.54 3.62
CA LEU A 139 -6.64 14.11 2.28
C LEU A 139 -6.04 13.12 1.29
N THR A 140 -4.89 12.52 1.65
CA THR A 140 -4.22 11.55 0.79
C THR A 140 -5.05 10.29 0.63
N PHE A 141 -5.70 9.82 1.70
CA PHE A 141 -6.70 8.74 1.61
C PHE A 141 -7.79 9.07 0.59
N SER A 142 -8.32 10.29 0.64
CA SER A 142 -9.39 10.72 -0.27
C SER A 142 -8.94 10.81 -1.72
N ILE A 143 -7.74 11.36 -1.98
CA ILE A 143 -7.15 11.46 -3.32
C ILE A 143 -6.88 10.07 -3.89
N LEU A 144 -6.29 9.16 -3.11
CA LEU A 144 -5.99 7.81 -3.56
C LEU A 144 -7.26 7.03 -3.86
N LEU A 145 -8.24 7.04 -2.95
CA LEU A 145 -9.51 6.33 -3.17
C LEU A 145 -10.25 6.87 -4.41
N TRP A 146 -10.28 8.19 -4.57
CA TRP A 146 -10.81 8.87 -5.75
C TRP A 146 -10.11 8.43 -7.04
N ALA A 147 -8.78 8.43 -7.07
CA ALA A 147 -8.00 7.98 -8.22
C ALA A 147 -8.33 6.51 -8.58
N PHE A 148 -8.48 5.64 -7.58
CA PHE A 148 -8.87 4.24 -7.78
C PHE A 148 -10.30 4.05 -8.29
N GLU A 149 -11.23 4.94 -7.94
CA GLU A 149 -12.62 4.88 -8.43
C GLU A 149 -12.78 5.53 -9.82
N LEU A 150 -11.97 6.55 -10.14
CA LEU A 150 -11.98 7.14 -11.48
C LEU A 150 -11.31 6.28 -12.54
N LEU A 151 -10.40 5.37 -12.17
CA LEU A 151 -9.72 4.51 -13.14
C LEU A 151 -10.72 3.57 -13.84
N PRO A 152 -11.08 3.83 -15.10
CA PRO A 152 -12.17 3.13 -15.75
C PRO A 152 -11.83 1.64 -15.92
N ASN A 153 -12.83 0.77 -15.80
CA ASN A 153 -12.79 -0.65 -16.18
C ASN A 153 -12.67 -0.87 -17.71
N LYS A 154 -12.17 0.12 -18.46
CA LYS A 154 -11.83 -0.05 -19.87
C LYS A 154 -10.48 -0.75 -19.97
N ASN A 155 -10.42 -1.81 -20.78
CA ASN A 155 -9.22 -2.65 -21.00
C ASN A 155 -7.97 -1.85 -21.40
N GLU A 156 -8.13 -0.64 -21.94
CA GLU A 156 -7.05 0.23 -22.42
C GLU A 156 -6.25 0.89 -21.29
N ASN A 157 -6.84 1.12 -20.11
CA ASN A 157 -6.17 1.77 -18.97
C ASN A 157 -5.49 0.77 -18.01
N PHE A 158 -5.25 -0.46 -18.47
CA PHE A 158 -4.66 -1.53 -17.65
C PHE A 158 -3.19 -1.26 -17.24
N SER A 159 -2.47 -0.40 -17.98
CA SER A 159 -1.09 0.01 -17.62
C SER A 159 -1.04 0.76 -16.27
N ASN A 160 -1.97 1.71 -16.07
CA ASN A 160 -2.07 2.48 -14.83
C ASN A 160 -2.47 1.60 -13.64
N ARG A 161 -3.28 0.56 -13.88
CA ARG A 161 -3.67 -0.42 -12.85
C ARG A 161 -2.50 -1.28 -12.41
N LEU A 162 -1.67 -1.73 -13.34
CA LEU A 162 -0.51 -2.53 -13.03
C LEU A 162 0.54 -1.72 -12.27
N PHE A 163 0.74 -0.46 -12.66
CA PHE A 163 1.57 0.49 -11.92
C PHE A 163 1.09 0.66 -10.47
N LEU A 164 -0.21 0.91 -10.28
CA LEU A 164 -0.79 1.06 -8.95
C LEU A 164 -0.77 -0.23 -8.12
N LEU A 165 -1.02 -1.39 -8.75
CA LEU A 165 -0.94 -2.68 -8.07
C LEU A 165 0.48 -2.95 -7.58
N LYS A 166 1.48 -2.61 -8.39
CA LYS A 166 2.90 -2.71 -8.03
C LYS A 166 3.22 -1.84 -6.81
N ILE A 167 2.75 -0.60 -6.78
CA ILE A 167 2.88 0.31 -5.62
C ILE A 167 2.21 -0.31 -4.38
N ILE A 168 0.96 -0.77 -4.49
CA ILE A 168 0.22 -1.39 -3.39
C ILE A 168 0.98 -2.61 -2.85
N PHE A 169 1.46 -3.49 -3.71
CA PHE A 169 2.17 -4.70 -3.28
C PHE A 169 3.49 -4.35 -2.59
N SER A 170 4.22 -3.36 -3.09
CA SER A 170 5.46 -2.89 -2.45
C SER A 170 5.22 -2.31 -1.06
N LEU A 171 4.13 -1.56 -0.90
CA LEU A 171 3.75 -0.99 0.38
C LEU A 171 3.22 -2.04 1.34
N PHE A 172 2.37 -2.96 0.88
CA PHE A 172 1.90 -4.07 1.70
C PHE A 172 3.07 -4.96 2.16
N PHE A 173 4.02 -5.22 1.26
CA PHE A 173 5.24 -5.95 1.58
C PHE A 173 6.07 -5.23 2.64
N SER A 174 6.27 -3.92 2.53
CA SER A 174 7.05 -3.17 3.51
C SER A 174 6.39 -3.09 4.88
N LEU A 175 5.05 -2.96 4.94
CA LEU A 175 4.27 -3.05 6.17
C LEU A 175 4.43 -4.40 6.87
N PHE A 176 4.41 -5.49 6.10
CA PHE A 176 4.60 -6.83 6.65
C PHE A 176 6.02 -7.03 7.17
N GLY A 177 7.02 -6.43 6.52
CA GLY A 177 8.39 -6.47 7.03
C GLY A 177 8.55 -5.72 8.35
N MET A 178 7.96 -4.53 8.46
CA MET A 178 7.92 -3.76 9.70
C MET A 178 7.29 -4.54 10.85
N PHE A 179 6.18 -5.22 10.56
CA PHE A 179 5.54 -6.12 11.52
C PHE A 179 6.51 -7.18 12.04
N LEU A 180 7.18 -7.87 11.13
CA LEU A 180 8.07 -8.96 11.51
C LEU A 180 9.27 -8.49 12.31
N ILE A 181 9.82 -7.31 12.01
CA ILE A 181 10.87 -6.71 12.84
C ILE A 181 10.37 -6.45 14.26
N ALA A 182 9.16 -5.92 14.41
CA ALA A 182 8.59 -5.65 15.72
C ALA A 182 8.31 -6.95 16.50
N VAL A 183 7.79 -7.99 15.84
CA VAL A 183 7.64 -9.33 16.42
C VAL A 183 8.99 -9.91 16.83
N SER A 184 10.02 -9.76 16.00
CA SER A 184 11.39 -10.18 16.36
C SER A 184 11.89 -9.45 17.60
N GLY A 185 11.66 -8.14 17.72
CA GLY A 185 11.96 -7.39 18.94
C GLY A 185 11.26 -7.95 20.17
N LEU A 186 9.95 -8.22 20.09
CA LEU A 186 9.19 -8.82 21.19
C LEU A 186 9.69 -10.20 21.58
N ILE A 187 10.10 -11.05 20.63
CA ILE A 187 10.67 -12.36 20.91
C ILE A 187 11.99 -12.20 21.67
N ILE A 188 12.85 -11.27 21.25
CA ILE A 188 14.14 -11.01 21.91
C ILE A 188 13.91 -10.53 23.35
N ILE A 189 12.99 -9.57 23.56
CA ILE A 189 12.65 -9.06 24.90
C ILE A 189 12.20 -10.18 25.82
N ASN A 190 11.24 -10.99 25.36
CA ASN A 190 10.72 -12.11 26.14
C ASN A 190 11.82 -13.12 26.49
N PHE A 191 12.69 -13.44 25.53
CA PHE A 191 13.74 -14.42 25.73
C PHE A 191 14.85 -13.92 26.66
N LEU A 192 15.11 -12.62 26.67
CA LEU A 192 16.10 -11.97 27.54
C LEU A 192 15.51 -11.50 28.87
N GLU A 193 14.21 -11.74 29.11
CA GLU A 193 13.47 -11.28 30.30
C GLU A 193 13.66 -9.78 30.59
N ILE A 194 13.76 -8.97 29.52
CA ILE A 194 13.95 -7.52 29.65
C ILE A 194 12.63 -6.88 30.07
N ASP A 195 12.68 -6.00 31.07
CA ASP A 195 11.52 -5.24 31.50
C ASP A 195 11.03 -4.29 30.38
N TYR A 196 9.81 -4.55 29.89
CA TYR A 196 9.13 -3.74 28.89
C TYR A 196 9.07 -2.26 29.24
N MET A 197 9.02 -1.93 30.54
CA MET A 197 8.87 -0.55 31.01
C MET A 197 10.13 0.30 30.83
N ASN A 198 11.29 -0.32 30.56
CA ASN A 198 12.56 0.36 30.36
C ASN A 198 12.95 0.50 28.87
N ILE A 199 12.16 -0.05 27.95
CA ILE A 199 12.43 0.00 26.52
C ILE A 199 11.68 1.19 25.92
N LYS A 200 12.36 2.34 25.87
CA LYS A 200 11.84 3.51 25.18
C LYS A 200 11.99 3.34 23.68
N LEU A 201 10.92 3.58 22.93
CA LEU A 201 10.98 3.73 21.48
C LEU A 201 11.46 5.16 21.18
N ASP A 202 12.79 5.31 21.06
CA ASP A 202 13.44 6.58 20.78
C ASP A 202 13.28 7.00 19.31
N LYS A 203 13.53 8.29 19.05
CA LYS A 203 13.38 8.88 17.71
C LYS A 203 14.33 8.22 16.71
N GLU A 204 15.50 7.82 17.17
CA GLU A 204 16.53 7.10 16.43
C GLU A 204 15.99 5.76 15.92
N THR A 205 15.33 4.97 16.77
CA THR A 205 14.71 3.71 16.36
C THR A 205 13.58 3.95 15.36
N ILE A 206 12.74 4.97 15.55
CA ILE A 206 11.67 5.31 14.59
C ILE A 206 12.25 5.70 13.22
N SER A 207 13.32 6.50 13.21
CA SER A 207 14.01 6.92 11.98
C SER A 207 14.63 5.73 11.26
N TYR A 208 15.30 4.84 12.00
CA TYR A 208 15.87 3.60 11.48
C TYR A 208 14.80 2.69 10.84
N LEU A 209 13.69 2.48 11.53
CA LEU A 209 12.55 1.71 11.03
C LEU A 209 11.92 2.36 9.78
N THR A 210 11.88 3.69 9.73
CA THR A 210 11.44 4.44 8.55
C THR A 210 12.37 4.22 7.36
N ALA A 211 13.69 4.18 7.59
CA ALA A 211 14.68 3.88 6.55
C ALA A 211 14.50 2.46 5.98
N ILE A 212 14.29 1.45 6.84
CA ILE A 212 13.97 0.08 6.40
C ILE A 212 12.72 0.07 5.51
N LEU A 213 11.66 0.75 5.93
CA LEU A 213 10.41 0.80 5.18
C LEU A 213 10.65 1.37 3.78
N ILE A 214 11.31 2.52 3.68
CA ILE A 214 11.61 3.20 2.41
C ILE A 214 12.47 2.31 1.52
N LEU A 215 13.55 1.75 2.07
CA LEU A 215 14.45 0.87 1.33
C LEU A 215 13.70 -0.37 0.80
N THR A 216 12.82 -0.95 1.61
CA THR A 216 11.99 -2.09 1.21
C THR A 216 11.04 -1.71 0.07
N ILE A 217 10.42 -0.54 0.11
CA ILE A 217 9.55 -0.06 -0.97
C ILE A 217 10.35 0.09 -2.26
N ILE A 218 11.50 0.79 -2.21
CA ILE A 218 12.36 1.03 -3.38
C ILE A 218 12.79 -0.31 -4.00
N VAL A 219 13.30 -1.21 -3.17
CA VAL A 219 13.80 -2.51 -3.59
C VAL A 219 12.69 -3.37 -4.17
N SER A 220 11.57 -3.52 -3.46
CA SER A 220 10.46 -4.35 -3.94
C SER A 220 9.86 -3.80 -5.23
N TYR A 221 9.65 -2.49 -5.30
CA TYR A 221 9.08 -1.79 -6.47
C TYR A 221 9.99 -1.88 -7.69
N GLY A 222 11.30 -1.67 -7.50
CA GLY A 222 12.30 -1.70 -8.55
C GLY A 222 12.48 -3.08 -9.19
N PHE A 223 12.37 -4.15 -8.39
CA PHE A 223 12.54 -5.52 -8.86
C PHE A 223 11.24 -6.21 -9.30
N ALA A 224 10.07 -5.69 -8.93
CA ALA A 224 8.77 -6.31 -9.22
C ALA A 224 8.58 -6.71 -10.70
N ASN A 225 8.88 -5.81 -11.65
CA ASN A 225 8.75 -6.11 -13.08
C ASN A 225 9.79 -7.12 -13.57
N LYS A 226 11.01 -7.06 -13.03
CA LYS A 226 12.11 -7.95 -13.42
C LYS A 226 11.81 -9.39 -13.00
N VAL A 227 11.37 -9.56 -11.75
CA VAL A 227 10.99 -10.87 -11.17
C VAL A 227 9.74 -11.43 -11.83
N ALA A 228 8.75 -10.58 -12.15
CA ALA A 228 7.56 -10.99 -12.89
C ALA A 228 7.87 -11.55 -14.28
N LYS A 229 8.87 -10.97 -14.98
CA LYS A 229 9.30 -11.42 -16.30
C LYS A 229 10.20 -12.65 -16.23
N ASN A 230 11.15 -12.67 -15.30
CA ASN A 230 12.08 -13.78 -15.13
C ASN A 230 12.43 -13.99 -13.65
N LYS A 231 12.13 -15.19 -13.14
CA LYS A 231 12.34 -15.56 -11.73
C LYS A 231 13.82 -15.59 -11.32
N ILE A 232 14.77 -15.60 -12.26
CA ILE A 232 16.21 -15.58 -11.93
C ILE A 232 16.61 -14.36 -11.09
N TRP A 233 15.89 -13.24 -11.23
CA TRP A 233 16.09 -12.02 -10.43
C TRP A 233 15.83 -12.24 -8.94
N LEU A 234 15.22 -13.36 -8.54
CA LEU A 234 15.09 -13.77 -7.14
C LEU A 234 16.47 -13.99 -6.47
N LEU A 235 17.47 -14.42 -7.23
CA LEU A 235 18.84 -14.61 -6.71
C LEU A 235 19.48 -13.31 -6.22
N LEU A 236 19.04 -12.16 -6.74
CA LEU A 236 19.54 -10.85 -6.30
C LEU A 236 18.65 -10.22 -5.22
N ILE A 237 17.33 -10.42 -5.29
CA ILE A 237 16.40 -9.80 -4.33
C ILE A 237 16.46 -10.47 -2.96
N ILE A 238 16.64 -11.79 -2.89
CA ILE A 238 16.66 -12.53 -1.62
C ILE A 238 17.84 -12.07 -0.74
N PRO A 239 19.09 -12.00 -1.24
CA PRO A 239 20.19 -11.43 -0.45
C PRO A 239 19.91 -10.00 0.01
N LEU A 240 19.28 -9.18 -0.83
CA LEU A 240 18.95 -7.80 -0.47
C LEU A 240 17.90 -7.72 0.64
N ILE A 241 16.90 -8.61 0.64
CA ILE A 241 15.94 -8.77 1.74
C ILE A 241 16.67 -9.17 3.03
N PHE A 242 17.63 -10.08 2.98
CA PHE A 242 18.46 -10.43 4.15
C PHE A 242 19.29 -9.25 4.64
N ILE A 243 19.85 -8.44 3.75
CA ILE A 243 20.55 -7.22 4.16
C ILE A 243 19.60 -6.29 4.93
N ILE A 244 18.37 -6.11 4.43
CA ILE A 244 17.40 -5.19 5.01
C ILE A 244 16.84 -5.68 6.36
N TYR A 245 16.53 -6.97 6.47
CA TYR A 245 15.77 -7.53 7.61
C TYR A 245 16.61 -8.33 8.60
N LEU A 246 17.88 -8.62 8.28
CA LEU A 246 18.81 -9.29 9.18
C LEU A 246 20.02 -8.41 9.47
N VAL A 247 20.75 -8.00 8.43
CA VAL A 247 22.03 -7.29 8.61
C VAL A 247 21.79 -5.91 9.21
N LEU A 248 20.91 -5.10 8.62
CA LEU A 248 20.65 -3.74 9.10
C LEU A 248 20.14 -3.71 10.56
N PRO A 249 19.15 -4.53 10.98
CA PRO A 249 18.70 -4.52 12.38
C PRO A 249 19.78 -4.93 13.35
N TYR A 250 20.50 -6.01 13.03
CA TYR A 250 21.59 -6.49 13.87
C TYR A 250 22.71 -5.44 14.00
N PHE A 251 23.11 -4.83 12.87
CA PHE A 251 24.17 -3.83 12.85
C PHE A 251 23.76 -2.54 13.55
N TYR A 252 22.52 -2.09 13.38
CA TYR A 252 21.97 -0.96 14.13
C TYR A 252 22.08 -1.20 15.64
N ASN A 253 21.59 -2.35 16.10
CA ASN A 253 21.66 -2.70 17.53
C ASN A 253 23.10 -2.80 18.04
N TYR A 254 24.03 -3.30 17.22
CA TYR A 254 25.45 -3.38 17.55
C TYR A 254 26.11 -1.99 17.67
N PHE A 255 25.87 -1.09 16.71
CA PHE A 255 26.49 0.25 16.69
C PHE A 255 25.95 1.17 17.77
N PHE A 256 24.65 1.14 18.00
CA PHE A 256 23.99 1.99 18.99
C PHE A 256 23.91 1.32 20.37
N ASN A 257 24.51 0.13 20.52
CA ASN A 257 24.57 -0.65 21.74
C ASN A 257 23.22 -0.73 22.47
N THR A 258 22.17 -1.07 21.72
CA THR A 258 20.81 -1.14 22.24
C THR A 258 20.62 -2.38 23.11
N ALA A 259 19.47 -2.47 23.81
CA ALA A 259 19.10 -3.66 24.58
C ALA A 259 19.05 -4.97 23.74
N TYR A 260 18.99 -4.85 22.41
CA TYR A 260 18.96 -5.97 21.47
C TYR A 260 20.34 -6.37 20.96
N ASN A 261 21.43 -5.75 21.43
CA ASN A 261 22.82 -6.06 21.03
C ASN A 261 23.29 -7.40 21.60
N THR A 262 22.68 -8.49 21.14
CA THR A 262 23.02 -9.85 21.56
C THR A 262 23.15 -10.74 20.34
N LYS A 263 24.02 -11.76 20.41
CA LYS A 263 24.15 -12.76 19.34
C LYS A 263 22.84 -13.52 19.11
N ILE A 264 21.99 -13.64 20.13
CA ILE A 264 20.69 -14.33 20.06
C ILE A 264 19.71 -13.57 19.15
N ALA A 265 19.81 -12.24 19.06
CA ALA A 265 18.96 -11.42 18.19
C ALA A 265 19.07 -11.79 16.70
N LEU A 266 20.18 -12.43 16.29
CA LEU A 266 20.39 -12.89 14.92
C LEU A 266 19.32 -13.90 14.47
N ILE A 267 18.84 -14.76 15.39
CA ILE A 267 17.87 -15.82 15.11
C ILE A 267 16.51 -15.23 14.67
N PRO A 268 15.81 -14.42 15.49
CA PRO A 268 14.50 -13.89 15.11
C PRO A 268 14.59 -12.93 13.91
N TYR A 269 15.70 -12.20 13.72
CA TYR A 269 15.88 -11.39 12.50
C TYR A 269 16.12 -12.25 11.25
N ALA A 270 16.86 -13.35 11.35
CA ALA A 270 17.03 -14.29 10.24
C ALA A 270 15.70 -14.95 9.86
N SER A 271 14.90 -15.37 10.86
CA SER A 271 13.55 -15.89 10.63
C SER A 271 12.65 -14.89 9.91
N SER A 272 12.69 -13.60 10.31
CA SER A 272 11.94 -12.54 9.62
C SER A 272 12.36 -12.38 8.15
N SER A 273 13.66 -12.46 7.86
CA SER A 273 14.22 -12.33 6.51
C SER A 273 13.82 -13.49 5.58
N VAL A 274 13.81 -14.72 6.12
CA VAL A 274 13.33 -15.91 5.40
C VAL A 274 11.84 -15.76 5.06
N LEU A 275 11.03 -15.36 6.05
CA LEU A 275 9.60 -15.18 5.84
C LEU A 275 9.30 -14.06 4.84
N MET A 276 10.03 -12.94 4.92
CA MET A 276 9.92 -11.86 3.93
C MET A 276 10.31 -12.33 2.52
N SER A 277 11.33 -13.18 2.37
CA SER A 277 11.69 -13.74 1.07
C SER A 277 10.57 -14.60 0.47
N PHE A 278 9.90 -15.40 1.30
CA PHE A 278 8.74 -16.18 0.90
C PHE A 278 7.56 -15.29 0.48
N ILE A 279 7.24 -14.27 1.29
CA ILE A 279 6.14 -13.33 1.00
C ILE A 279 6.42 -12.57 -0.30
N TYR A 280 7.67 -12.15 -0.52
CA TYR A 280 8.06 -11.48 -1.77
C TYR A 280 7.80 -12.37 -2.98
N TYR A 281 8.19 -13.65 -2.90
CA TYR A 281 7.93 -14.62 -3.97
C TYR A 281 6.43 -14.76 -4.25
N VAL A 282 5.61 -14.92 -3.21
CA VAL A 282 4.15 -15.04 -3.35
C VAL A 282 3.56 -13.79 -4.01
N LEU A 283 3.87 -12.59 -3.51
CA LEU A 283 3.30 -11.35 -4.02
C LEU A 283 3.77 -11.02 -5.44
N PHE A 284 5.08 -11.06 -5.69
CA PHE A 284 5.65 -10.52 -6.92
C PHE A 284 5.90 -11.57 -8.00
N ALA A 285 6.35 -12.77 -7.65
CA ALA A 285 6.62 -13.81 -8.64
C ALA A 285 5.35 -14.60 -9.00
N LEU A 286 4.45 -14.88 -8.04
CA LEU A 286 3.21 -15.61 -8.30
C LEU A 286 2.05 -14.67 -8.70
N PHE A 287 1.59 -13.80 -7.79
CA PHE A 287 0.39 -13.00 -8.03
C PHE A 287 0.62 -11.92 -9.10
N TYR A 288 1.57 -11.02 -8.86
CA TYR A 288 1.88 -9.95 -9.81
C TYR A 288 2.39 -10.53 -11.14
N GLY A 289 3.31 -11.50 -11.10
CA GLY A 289 3.81 -12.21 -12.27
C GLY A 289 2.71 -12.84 -13.13
N ARG A 290 1.70 -13.50 -12.54
CA ARG A 290 0.55 -14.06 -13.27
C ARG A 290 -0.29 -12.98 -13.96
N ILE A 291 -0.51 -11.85 -13.30
CA ILE A 291 -1.25 -10.72 -13.87
C ILE A 291 -0.49 -10.10 -15.05
N VAL A 292 0.84 -9.93 -14.91
CA VAL A 292 1.70 -9.44 -16.00
C VAL A 292 1.73 -10.41 -17.17
N LYS A 293 1.88 -11.71 -16.94
CA LYS A 293 1.92 -12.73 -17.99
C LYS A 293 0.62 -12.79 -18.79
N ASN A 294 -0.53 -12.77 -18.11
CA ASN A 294 -1.85 -12.76 -18.75
C ASN A 294 -2.06 -11.53 -19.65
N LYS A 295 -1.45 -10.38 -19.31
CA LYS A 295 -1.47 -9.17 -20.14
C LYS A 295 -0.67 -9.37 -21.43
N ASN A 296 0.54 -9.92 -21.33
CA ASN A 296 1.39 -10.14 -22.50
C ASN A 296 0.72 -11.10 -23.49
N ILE A 297 0.16 -12.22 -23.00
CA ILE A 297 -0.58 -13.18 -23.85
C ILE A 297 -1.75 -12.49 -24.58
N LYS A 298 -2.58 -11.73 -23.85
CA LYS A 298 -3.73 -11.03 -24.45
C LYS A 298 -3.33 -9.96 -25.48
N ASN A 299 -2.17 -9.33 -25.28
CA ASN A 299 -1.64 -8.39 -26.25
C ASN A 299 -1.10 -9.11 -27.49
N ASP A 300 -0.37 -10.22 -27.31
CA ASP A 300 0.16 -11.02 -28.41
C ASP A 300 -0.98 -11.57 -29.30
N ASP A 301 -2.04 -12.13 -28.69
CA ASP A 301 -3.24 -12.60 -29.41
C ASP A 301 -3.90 -11.47 -30.22
N LYS A 302 -4.05 -10.27 -29.63
CA LYS A 302 -4.64 -9.12 -30.31
C LYS A 302 -3.75 -8.61 -31.46
N THR A 303 -2.43 -8.70 -31.32
CA THR A 303 -1.47 -8.29 -32.36
C THR A 303 -1.48 -9.30 -33.53
N LEU A 304 -1.65 -10.58 -33.23
CA LEU A 304 -1.85 -11.64 -34.23
C LEU A 304 -3.17 -11.48 -34.98
N GLU A 305 -4.27 -11.16 -34.29
CA GLU A 305 -5.55 -10.85 -34.94
C GLU A 305 -5.45 -9.67 -35.90
N ILE A 306 -4.80 -8.56 -35.49
CA ILE A 306 -4.61 -7.37 -36.34
C ILE A 306 -3.77 -7.72 -37.58
N LYS A 307 -2.63 -8.43 -37.40
CA LYS A 307 -1.81 -8.87 -38.54
C LYS A 307 -2.60 -9.76 -39.51
N ASN A 308 -3.40 -10.69 -39.00
CA ASN A 308 -4.21 -11.56 -39.86
C ASN A 308 -5.28 -10.77 -40.64
N ILE A 309 -5.84 -9.70 -40.06
CA ILE A 309 -6.80 -8.83 -40.75
C ILE A 309 -6.08 -8.01 -41.85
N GLU A 310 -4.94 -7.38 -41.54
CA GLU A 310 -4.13 -6.64 -42.52
C GLU A 310 -3.69 -7.54 -43.68
N THR A 311 -3.24 -8.77 -43.38
CA THR A 311 -2.83 -9.74 -44.41
C THR A 311 -4.02 -10.15 -45.28
N ASN A 312 -5.19 -10.38 -44.68
CA ASN A 312 -6.40 -10.74 -45.44
C ASN A 312 -6.91 -9.57 -46.31
N GLU A 313 -6.79 -8.32 -45.86
CA GLU A 313 -7.12 -7.14 -46.67
C GLU A 313 -6.13 -6.92 -47.83
N GLU A 314 -4.83 -7.12 -47.61
CA GLU A 314 -3.82 -7.09 -48.69
C GLU A 314 -4.04 -8.20 -49.72
N THR A 315 -4.40 -9.41 -49.27
CA THR A 315 -4.69 -10.54 -50.17
C THR A 315 -5.93 -10.27 -51.03
N LYS A 316 -6.98 -9.69 -50.43
CA LYS A 316 -8.22 -9.32 -51.14
C LYS A 316 -8.00 -8.21 -52.16
N ASN A 317 -7.22 -7.18 -51.81
CA ASN A 317 -6.89 -6.10 -52.73
C ASN A 317 -6.02 -6.59 -53.91
N ASN A 318 -5.12 -7.56 -53.69
CA ASN A 318 -4.32 -8.16 -54.77
C ASN A 318 -5.17 -9.05 -55.69
N GLU A 319 -6.16 -9.79 -55.16
CA GLU A 319 -7.11 -10.55 -55.98
C GLU A 319 -8.02 -9.63 -56.82
N ASP A 320 -8.54 -8.54 -56.24
CA ASP A 320 -9.34 -7.56 -56.98
C ASP A 320 -8.51 -6.85 -58.06
N THR A 321 -7.24 -6.52 -57.78
CA THR A 321 -6.34 -5.88 -58.77
C THR A 321 -5.95 -6.85 -59.91
N ASN A 322 -5.76 -8.14 -59.60
CA ASN A 322 -5.48 -9.16 -60.62
C ASN A 322 -6.72 -9.52 -61.46
N ASN A 323 -7.93 -9.49 -60.88
CA ASN A 323 -9.15 -9.68 -61.65
C ASN A 323 -9.44 -8.50 -62.59
N ILE A 324 -9.12 -7.26 -62.18
CA ILE A 324 -9.24 -6.07 -63.04
C ILE A 324 -8.22 -6.10 -64.19
N SER A 325 -7.01 -6.62 -63.96
CA SER A 325 -5.99 -6.74 -65.03
C SER A 325 -6.33 -7.86 -66.03
N LEU A 326 -6.86 -9.00 -65.57
CA LEU A 326 -7.34 -10.09 -66.43
C LEU A 326 -8.54 -9.69 -67.31
N ASP A 327 -9.47 -8.88 -66.81
CA ASP A 327 -10.59 -8.35 -67.60
C ASP A 327 -10.15 -7.28 -68.62
N SER A 328 -9.03 -6.61 -68.38
CA SER A 328 -8.45 -5.65 -69.33
C SER A 328 -7.68 -6.32 -70.47
N GLN A 329 -7.03 -7.47 -70.23
CA GLN A 329 -6.34 -8.24 -71.28
C GLN A 329 -7.30 -9.01 -72.18
N ASN A 330 -8.42 -9.54 -71.67
CA ASN A 330 -9.41 -10.24 -72.49
C ASN A 330 -10.23 -9.33 -73.43
N LYS A 331 -10.11 -8.00 -73.32
CA LYS A 331 -10.77 -7.04 -74.23
C LYS A 331 -9.91 -6.56 -75.40
N GLU A 332 -8.60 -6.83 -75.38
CA GLU A 332 -7.71 -6.44 -76.49
C GLU A 332 -7.52 -7.54 -77.56
N ASP A 333 -7.79 -8.80 -77.23
CA ASP A 333 -7.64 -9.94 -78.17
C ASP A 333 -8.88 -10.23 -79.06
N ASN A 334 -9.93 -9.40 -78.99
CA ASN A 334 -11.19 -9.57 -79.75
C ASN A 334 -11.50 -8.37 -80.67
N LYS A 335 -10.51 -7.82 -81.38
CA LYS A 335 -10.73 -6.77 -82.37
C LYS A 335 -10.05 -7.02 -83.71
#